data_AF-A0A7X0KJS2-F1
#
_entry.id   AF-A0A7X0KJS2-F1
#
_cell.length_a   1.000
_cell.length_b   1.000
_cell.length_c   1.000
_cell.angle_alpha   90.00
_cell.angle_beta   90.00
_cell.angle_gamma   90.00
#
_symmetry.space_group_name_H-M   'P 1'
#
loop_
_entity.id
_entity.type
_entity.pdbx_description
1 polymer ?
#
loop_
_entity_poly.entity_id
_entity_poly.type
_entity_poly.pdbx_seq_one_letter_code
_entity_poly.pdbx_strand_id
1 'polypeptide(L)' 'MRARISVIVADITTLEVDAIVNAANASLLGGGGVDGAILVPRGQSCWPNAGNWAVATRATRR' A
#
# COMPACT_ATOMS: atom_id res chain seq x y z
N MET A 1 14.75 1.36 -22.89
CA MET A 1 14.29 0.41 -21.84
C MET A 1 12.86 -0.01 -22.17
N ARG A 2 12.51 -1.29 -22.02
CA ARG A 2 11.12 -1.77 -22.09
C ARG A 2 10.64 -2.11 -20.68
N ALA A 3 9.43 -1.72 -20.33
CA ALA A 3 8.80 -2.13 -19.08
C ALA A 3 8.41 -3.61 -19.15
N ARG A 4 8.60 -4.34 -18.04
CA ARG A 4 8.05 -5.69 -17.83
C ARG A 4 6.78 -5.55 -16.99
N ILE A 5 5.65 -6.02 -17.51
CA ILE A 5 4.33 -5.85 -16.90
C ILE A 5 3.68 -7.22 -16.77
N SER A 6 3.06 -7.51 -15.64
CA SER A 6 2.23 -8.69 -15.40
C SER A 6 0.87 -8.27 -14.84
N VAL A 7 -0.18 -9.00 -15.21
CA VAL A 7 -1.54 -8.80 -14.69
C VAL A 7 -1.92 -10.05 -13.91
N ILE A 8 -2.31 -9.88 -12.66
CA ILE A 8 -2.70 -10.96 -11.76
C ILE A 8 -3.97 -10.58 -11.00
N VAL A 9 -4.77 -11.58 -10.62
CA VAL A 9 -5.87 -11.43 -9.67
C VAL A 9 -5.38 -11.97 -8.33
N ALA A 10 -5.18 -11.07 -7.36
CA ALA A 10 -4.67 -11.41 -6.05
C ALA A 10 -5.11 -10.35 -5.03
N ASP A 11 -5.04 -10.70 -3.74
CA ASP A 11 -5.06 -9.71 -2.66
C ASP A 11 -3.70 -9.01 -2.61
N ILE A 12 -3.67 -7.72 -2.96
CA ILE A 12 -2.43 -6.92 -3.04
C ILE A 12 -1.70 -6.84 -1.69
N THR A 13 -2.40 -7.02 -0.56
CA THR A 13 -1.80 -7.00 0.79
C THR A 13 -0.94 -8.23 1.10
N THR A 14 -1.03 -9.26 0.25
CA THR A 14 -0.32 -10.54 0.42
C THR A 14 0.90 -10.69 -0.50
N LEU A 15 1.10 -9.76 -1.44
CA LEU A 15 2.17 -9.85 -2.44
C LEU A 15 3.54 -9.52 -1.83
N GLU A 16 4.51 -10.42 -2.05
CA GLU A 16 5.90 -10.21 -1.67
C GLU A 16 6.63 -9.37 -2.73
N VAL A 17 6.51 -8.05 -2.61
CA VAL A 17 7.12 -7.07 -3.52
C VAL A 17 7.74 -5.91 -2.76
N ASP A 18 8.65 -5.18 -3.41
CA ASP A 18 9.36 -4.06 -2.79
C ASP A 18 8.44 -2.91 -2.37
N ALA A 19 7.42 -2.63 -3.19
CA ALA A 19 6.44 -1.59 -2.94
C ALA A 19 5.08 -1.93 -3.57
N ILE A 20 4.01 -1.49 -2.90
CA ILE A 20 2.66 -1.47 -3.45
C ILE A 20 2.15 -0.03 -3.50
N VAL A 21 1.34 0.27 -4.51
CA VAL A 21 0.70 1.59 -4.67
C VAL A 21 -0.72 1.51 -4.13
N ASN A 22 -1.08 2.48 -3.28
CA ASN A 22 -2.40 2.54 -2.68
C ASN A 22 -3.36 3.44 -3.50
N ALA A 23 -4.62 3.03 -3.61
CA ALA A 23 -5.70 3.89 -4.11
C ALA A 23 -6.26 4.75 -2.97
N ALA A 24 -5.45 5.69 -2.50
CA ALA A 24 -5.80 6.58 -1.39
C ALA A 24 -6.74 7.72 -1.81
N ASN A 25 -7.49 8.26 -0.86
CA ASN A 25 -8.21 9.52 -1.02
C ASN A 25 -7.31 10.74 -0.73
N ALA A 26 -7.78 11.94 -1.09
CA ALA A 26 -6.99 13.17 -0.97
C ALA A 26 -6.55 13.53 0.46
N SER A 27 -7.23 13.03 1.50
CA SER A 27 -6.85 13.30 2.89
C SER A 27 -5.67 12.45 3.36
N LEU A 28 -5.38 11.32 2.70
CA LEU A 28 -4.38 10.33 3.11
C LEU A 28 -4.58 9.78 4.53
N LEU A 29 -5.76 9.97 5.14
CA LEU A 29 -6.09 9.48 6.48
C LEU A 29 -6.68 8.05 6.46
N GLY A 30 -6.58 7.38 5.33
CA GLY A 30 -7.21 6.08 5.09
C GLY A 30 -8.66 6.17 4.66
N GLY A 31 -9.26 5.00 4.46
CA GLY A 31 -10.61 4.83 3.96
C GLY A 31 -11.04 3.36 3.97
N GLY A 32 -12.05 3.02 3.17
CA GLY A 32 -12.46 1.63 2.94
C GLY A 32 -11.69 0.96 1.79
N GLY A 33 -12.13 -0.23 1.37
CA GLY A 33 -11.57 -0.93 0.22
C GLY A 33 -10.08 -1.27 0.38
N VAL A 34 -9.29 -1.08 -0.67
CA VAL A 34 -7.85 -1.38 -0.67
C VAL A 34 -7.06 -0.43 0.24
N ASP A 35 -7.49 0.84 0.37
CA ASP A 35 -6.87 1.82 1.28
C ASP A 35 -7.00 1.38 2.74
N GLY A 36 -8.20 0.93 3.14
CA GLY A 36 -8.42 0.35 4.47
C GLY A 36 -7.71 -1.00 4.68
N ALA A 37 -7.61 -1.83 3.64
CA ALA A 37 -6.92 -3.12 3.70
C ALA A 37 -5.39 -2.96 3.81
N ILE A 38 -4.81 -1.90 3.23
CA ILE A 38 -3.40 -1.55 3.35
C ILE A 38 -3.13 -0.83 4.69
N LEU A 39 -4.03 0.08 5.09
CA LEU A 39 -3.91 0.90 6.31
C LEU A 39 -4.52 0.23 7.56
N VAL A 40 -4.47 -1.10 7.66
CA VAL A 40 -5.01 -1.91 8.78
C VAL A 40 -4.80 -1.21 10.14
N PRO A 41 -5.75 -1.25 11.10
CA PRO A 41 -5.66 -0.61 12.44
C PRO A 41 -4.54 -1.19 13.31
N ARG A 42 -3.30 -1.01 12.90
CA ARG A 42 -2.14 -0.91 13.78
C ARG A 42 -2.19 0.51 14.28
N GLY A 43 -2.72 0.69 15.49
CA GLY A 43 -2.75 1.97 16.15
C GLY A 43 -1.40 2.69 15.96
N GLN A 44 -1.51 3.96 15.58
CA GLN A 44 -0.43 4.87 15.20
C GLN A 44 0.20 4.64 13.81
N SER A 45 0.14 5.73 13.04
CA SER A 45 1.05 6.08 11.96
C SER A 45 2.47 5.58 12.23
N CYS A 46 2.84 4.46 11.62
CA CYS A 46 4.24 4.02 11.49
C CYS A 46 4.97 4.76 10.34
N TRP A 47 4.28 5.68 9.65
CA TRP A 47 4.81 6.49 8.56
C TRP A 47 4.87 7.96 8.97
N PRO A 48 5.88 8.39 9.73
CA PRO A 48 6.02 9.79 10.15
C PRO A 48 6.13 10.78 8.97
N ASN A 49 6.35 10.30 7.75
CA ASN A 49 6.54 11.09 6.53
C ASN A 49 5.61 10.68 5.37
N ALA A 50 4.40 10.14 5.62
CA ALA A 50 3.41 9.84 4.57
C ALA A 50 2.84 11.09 3.84
N GLY A 51 3.57 12.21 3.84
CA GLY A 51 3.22 13.41 3.09
C GLY A 51 3.33 13.17 1.58
N ASN A 52 2.23 13.41 0.87
CA ASN A 52 2.06 13.48 -0.59
C ASN A 52 2.35 12.24 -1.43
N TRP A 53 2.90 11.15 -0.89
CA TRP A 53 3.22 9.94 -1.66
C TRP A 53 2.90 8.69 -0.83
N ALA A 54 1.74 8.09 -1.04
CA ALA A 54 1.41 6.81 -0.41
C ALA A 54 2.14 5.66 -1.14
N VAL A 55 3.44 5.50 -0.84
CA VAL A 55 4.20 4.29 -1.17
C VAL A 55 4.19 3.42 0.08
N ALA A 56 3.41 2.34 0.07
CA ALA A 56 3.46 1.37 1.17
C ALA A 56 4.66 0.44 0.92
N THR A 57 5.68 0.51 1.78
CA THR A 57 6.81 -0.42 1.74
C THR A 57 6.65 -1.58 2.74
N ARG A 58 6.94 -2.76 2.19
CA ARG A 58 7.16 -4.09 2.77
C ARG A 58 5.98 -4.87 3.37
N ALA A 59 5.25 -5.54 2.49
CA ALA A 59 4.48 -6.75 2.82
C ALA A 59 5.42 -7.98 2.87
N THR A 60 6.27 -8.06 3.90
CA THR A 60 6.91 -9.32 4.30
C THR A 60 6.46 -9.64 5.71
N ARG A 61 5.64 -10.68 5.91
CA ARG A 61 5.52 -11.30 7.25
C ARG A 61 6.86 -11.96 7.56
N ARG A 62 7.55 -11.49 8.59
CA ARG A 62 8.35 -12.40 9.43
C ARG A 62 7.45 -12.88 10.56
#